data_AF-A0A6M8W0B2-F1
#
_entry.id   AF-A0A6M8W0B2-F1
#
_cell.length_a   1.000
_cell.length_b   1.000
_cell.length_c   1.000
_cell.angle_alpha   90.00
_cell.angle_beta   90.00
_cell.angle_gamma   90.00
#
_symmetry.space_group_name_H-M   'P 1'
#
loop_
_entity.id
_entity.type
_entity.pdbx_description
1 polymer ?
#
loop_
_entity_poly.entity_id
_entity_poly.type
_entity_poly.pdbx_seq_one_letter_code
_entity_poly.pdbx_strand_id
1 'polypeptide(L)'
;MDEHPDWAVVVLFYCAVQMVEVMAAAESLHNHDHAMRNRWVKERFSSIWGHYRVLQQESLKTRYLEGGDFNITTARARNLRQNRLAPLIDDIEARLNARGPVIETKVKKPVATK
;
A
#
# COMPACT_ATOMS: atom_id res chain seq x y z
N MET A 1 17.93 8.90 0.13
CA MET A 1 17.73 7.59 -0.52
C MET A 1 19.07 7.00 -0.96
N ASP A 2 20.12 7.82 -0.97
CA ASP A 2 21.39 7.53 -1.63
C ASP A 2 22.36 6.72 -0.77
N GLU A 3 22.12 6.63 0.54
CA GLU A 3 22.97 5.92 1.51
C GLU A 3 22.54 4.45 1.72
N HIS A 4 21.24 4.18 1.70
CA HIS A 4 20.64 2.84 1.91
C HIS A 4 19.51 2.59 0.91
N PRO A 5 19.83 2.35 -0.37
CA PRO A 5 18.83 2.17 -1.42
C PRO A 5 17.98 0.90 -1.22
N ASP A 6 18.54 -0.11 -0.57
CA ASP A 6 17.90 -1.34 -0.12
C ASP A 6 16.77 -1.07 0.88
N TRP A 7 17.08 -0.39 1.98
CA TRP A 7 16.10 -0.01 2.98
C TRP A 7 15.05 0.94 2.40
N ALA A 8 15.44 1.82 1.47
CA ALA A 8 14.48 2.65 0.76
C ALA A 8 13.42 1.80 0.04
N VAL A 9 13.80 0.70 -0.64
CA VAL A 9 12.82 -0.17 -1.32
C VAL A 9 11.89 -0.87 -0.33
N VAL A 10 12.39 -1.26 0.84
CA VAL A 10 11.55 -1.80 1.92
C VAL A 10 10.53 -0.76 2.38
N VAL A 11 10.97 0.48 2.64
CA VAL A 11 10.09 1.59 3.03
C VAL A 11 9.05 1.89 1.95
N LEU A 12 9.44 1.92 0.68
CA LEU A 12 8.50 2.14 -0.43
C LEU A 12 7.39 1.09 -0.46
N PHE A 13 7.72 -0.18 -0.20
CA PHE A 13 6.69 -1.23 -0.08
C PHE A 13 5.77 -1.02 1.11
N TYR A 14 6.29 -0.65 2.28
CA TYR A 14 5.45 -0.36 3.45
C TYR A 14 4.55 0.86 3.24
N CYS A 15 5.00 1.88 2.51
CA CYS A 15 4.12 2.98 2.09
C CYS A 15 2.96 2.46 1.22
N ALA A 16 3.23 1.58 0.25
CA ALA A 16 2.16 0.98 -0.56
C ALA A 16 1.20 0.12 0.28
N VAL A 17 1.70 -0.61 1.29
CA VAL A 17 0.86 -1.33 2.26
C VAL A 17 -0.09 -0.39 2.98
N GLN A 18 0.43 0.70 3.54
CA GLN A 18 -0.38 1.68 4.27
C GLN A 18 -1.45 2.31 3.39
N MET A 19 -1.12 2.67 2.15
CA MET A 19 -2.12 3.23 1.22
C MET A 19 -3.23 2.23 0.89
N VAL A 20 -2.88 0.97 0.68
CA VAL A 20 -3.85 -0.11 0.48
C VAL A 20 -4.73 -0.31 1.72
N GLU A 21 -4.16 -0.19 2.92
CA GLU A 21 -4.90 -0.31 4.18
C GLU A 21 -5.86 0.87 4.40
N VAL A 22 -5.46 2.09 4.05
CA VAL A 22 -6.36 3.26 4.02
C VAL A 22 -7.54 3.02 3.08
N MET A 23 -7.28 2.51 1.87
CA MET A 23 -8.33 2.19 0.91
C MET A 23 -9.26 1.07 1.42
N ALA A 24 -8.71 0.04 2.08
CA ALA A 24 -9.50 -1.04 2.69
C ALA A 24 -10.37 -0.51 3.84
N ALA A 25 -9.82 0.35 4.70
CA ALA A 25 -10.55 0.98 5.78
C ALA A 25 -11.71 1.86 5.27
N ALA A 26 -11.51 2.59 4.17
CA ALA A 26 -12.58 3.33 3.49
C ALA A 26 -13.70 2.42 2.94
N GLU A 27 -13.44 1.13 2.76
CA GLU A 27 -14.40 0.07 2.43
C GLU A 27 -14.96 -0.67 3.65
N SER A 28 -14.67 -0.20 4.87
CA SER A 28 -14.99 -0.92 6.12
C SER A 28 -14.43 -2.35 6.14
N LEU A 29 -13.34 -2.60 5.40
CA LEU A 29 -12.65 -3.87 5.36
C LEU A 29 -11.41 -3.81 6.24
N HIS A 30 -11.23 -4.82 7.07
CA HIS A 30 -10.00 -5.04 7.81
C HIS A 30 -9.28 -6.29 7.27
N ASN A 31 -8.10 -6.11 6.69
CA ASN A 31 -7.28 -7.22 6.20
C ASN A 31 -6.40 -7.73 7.35
N HIS A 32 -6.67 -8.94 7.84
CA HIS A 32 -5.96 -9.51 8.99
C HIS A 32 -4.55 -10.03 8.67
N ASP A 33 -4.29 -10.34 7.39
CA ASP A 33 -3.02 -10.90 6.97
C ASP A 33 -2.61 -10.46 5.56
N HIS A 34 -1.38 -10.80 5.19
CA HIS A 34 -0.80 -10.46 3.90
C HIS A 34 -1.51 -11.14 2.72
N ALA A 35 -1.99 -12.37 2.90
CA ALA A 35 -2.63 -13.14 1.84
C ALA A 35 -4.01 -12.57 1.50
N MET A 36 -4.79 -12.20 2.53
CA MET A 36 -6.08 -11.55 2.43
C MET A 36 -5.96 -10.21 1.72
N ARG A 37 -5.02 -9.35 2.17
CA ARG A 37 -4.75 -8.05 1.52
C ARG A 37 -4.34 -8.23 0.05
N ASN A 38 -3.42 -9.14 -0.23
CA ASN A 38 -2.96 -9.41 -1.58
C ASN A 38 -4.10 -9.88 -2.49
N ARG A 39 -4.93 -10.80 -2.00
CA ARG A 39 -6.11 -11.30 -2.73
C ARG A 39 -7.07 -10.15 -3.03
N TRP A 40 -7.43 -9.38 -2.01
CA TRP A 40 -8.35 -8.25 -2.14
C TRP A 40 -7.88 -7.22 -3.16
N VAL A 41 -6.61 -6.79 -3.09
CA VAL A 41 -6.04 -5.86 -4.08
C VAL A 41 -6.04 -6.47 -5.48
N LYS A 42 -5.59 -7.71 -5.62
CA LYS A 42 -5.50 -8.41 -6.91
C LYS A 42 -6.86 -8.56 -7.60
N GLU A 43 -7.90 -8.89 -6.86
CA GLU A 43 -9.22 -9.18 -7.40
C GLU A 43 -10.00 -7.92 -7.77
N ARG A 44 -9.82 -6.82 -7.02
CA ARG A 44 -10.65 -5.61 -7.15
C ARG A 44 -9.94 -4.45 -7.83
N PHE A 45 -8.61 -4.40 -7.79
CA PHE A 45 -7.83 -3.24 -8.20
C PHE A 45 -6.62 -3.67 -9.02
N SER A 46 -6.86 -4.17 -10.23
CA SER A 46 -5.80 -4.68 -11.12
C SER A 46 -4.72 -3.64 -11.44
N SER A 47 -5.08 -2.36 -11.58
CA SER A 47 -4.14 -1.24 -11.76
C SER A 47 -3.21 -1.09 -10.57
N ILE A 48 -3.76 -1.03 -9.35
CA ILE A 48 -3.00 -0.96 -8.10
C ILE A 48 -2.15 -2.22 -7.89
N TRP A 49 -2.71 -3.40 -8.16
CA TRP A 49 -2.03 -4.69 -7.99
C TRP A 49 -0.73 -4.77 -8.79
N GLY A 50 -0.72 -4.26 -10.02
CA GLY A 50 0.47 -4.25 -10.86
C GLY A 50 1.65 -3.52 -10.19
N HIS A 51 1.40 -2.36 -9.60
CA HIS A 51 2.43 -1.59 -8.89
C HIS A 51 2.77 -2.21 -7.54
N TYR A 52 1.75 -2.59 -6.77
CA TYR A 52 1.87 -3.17 -5.44
C TYR A 52 2.71 -4.46 -5.44
N ARG A 53 2.41 -5.38 -6.37
CA ARG A 53 3.11 -6.66 -6.49
C ARG A 53 4.60 -6.47 -6.81
N VAL A 54 4.94 -5.52 -7.69
CA VAL A 54 6.34 -5.23 -8.01
C VAL A 54 7.08 -4.72 -6.77
N LEU A 55 6.50 -3.78 -6.02
CA LEU A 55 7.10 -3.28 -4.78
C LEU A 55 7.26 -4.40 -3.74
N GLN A 56 6.26 -5.27 -3.58
CA GLN A 56 6.34 -6.44 -2.70
C GLN A 56 7.48 -7.38 -3.09
N GLN A 57 7.60 -7.71 -4.37
CA GLN A 57 8.65 -8.59 -4.87
C GLN A 57 10.03 -8.00 -4.65
N GLU A 58 10.24 -6.72 -4.97
CA GLU A 58 11.53 -6.06 -4.77
C GLU A 58 11.87 -5.97 -3.27
N SER A 59 10.92 -5.66 -2.40
CA SER A 59 11.12 -5.69 -0.94
C SER A 59 11.49 -7.07 -0.41
N LEU A 60 10.89 -8.15 -0.94
CA LEU A 60 11.24 -9.52 -0.55
C LEU A 60 12.63 -9.90 -1.03
N LYS A 61 12.97 -9.57 -2.29
CA LYS A 61 14.31 -9.80 -2.85
C LYS A 61 15.39 -9.14 -2.02
N THR A 62 15.20 -7.87 -1.68
CA THR A 62 16.14 -7.10 -0.88
C THR A 62 16.35 -7.68 0.52
N ARG A 63 15.34 -8.33 1.11
CA ARG A 63 15.41 -8.84 2.49
C ARG A 63 15.84 -10.29 2.62
N TYR A 64 15.52 -11.14 1.65
CA TYR A 64 15.50 -12.59 1.87
C TYR A 64 16.17 -13.44 0.79
N LEU A 65 16.55 -12.89 -0.36
CA LEU A 65 17.29 -13.68 -1.34
C LEU A 65 18.76 -13.82 -0.91
N GLU A 66 19.20 -15.07 -0.73
CA GLU A 66 20.53 -15.43 -0.21
C GLU A 66 21.67 -14.77 -1.01
N GLY A 67 22.64 -14.23 -0.28
CA GLY A 67 23.80 -13.51 -0.82
C GLY A 67 23.97 -12.12 -0.23
N GLY A 68 22.92 -11.49 0.31
CA GLY A 68 23.00 -10.19 1.00
C GLY A 68 23.58 -9.07 0.13
N ASP A 69 23.71 -9.31 -1.17
CA ASP A 69 24.19 -8.34 -2.11
C ASP A 69 23.03 -7.39 -2.33
N PHE A 70 23.00 -6.34 -1.51
CA PHE A 70 22.15 -5.16 -1.57
C PHE A 70 22.36 -4.40 -2.90
N ASN A 71 22.37 -5.10 -4.02
CA ASN A 71 22.64 -4.64 -5.38
C ASN A 71 21.48 -3.81 -5.95
N ILE A 72 20.55 -3.37 -5.10
CA ILE A 72 19.61 -2.35 -5.50
C ILE A 72 20.36 -1.03 -5.56
N THR A 73 20.44 -0.46 -6.75
CA THR A 73 21.06 0.85 -6.91
C THR A 73 20.09 1.94 -6.47
N THR A 74 20.63 3.08 -6.07
CA THR A 74 19.84 4.30 -5.83
C THR A 74 18.96 4.65 -7.03
N ALA A 75 19.46 4.45 -8.26
CA ALA A 75 18.69 4.66 -9.47
C ALA A 75 17.48 3.71 -9.56
N ARG A 76 17.65 2.43 -9.17
CA ARG A 76 16.55 1.46 -9.12
C ARG A 76 15.53 1.83 -8.06
N ALA A 77 15.95 2.21 -6.84
CA ALA A 77 15.04 2.67 -5.79
C ALA A 77 14.23 3.90 -6.22
N ARG A 78 14.89 4.87 -6.87
CA ARG A 78 14.25 6.07 -7.41
C ARG A 78 13.25 5.74 -8.53
N ASN A 79 13.62 4.80 -9.41
CA ASN A 79 12.72 4.29 -10.45
C ASN A 79 11.48 3.61 -9.86
N LEU A 80 11.62 2.81 -8.81
CA LEU A 80 10.50 2.17 -8.11
C LEU A 80 9.58 3.21 -7.46
N ARG A 81 10.13 4.25 -6.84
CA ARG A 81 9.33 5.37 -6.33
C ARG A 81 8.51 6.03 -7.44
N GLN A 82 9.15 6.42 -8.53
CA GLN A 82 8.53 7.20 -9.61
C GLN A 82 7.52 6.39 -10.42
N ASN A 83 7.82 5.13 -10.74
CA ASN A 83 7.04 4.34 -11.70
C ASN A 83 6.14 3.29 -11.03
N ARG A 84 6.27 3.10 -9.72
CA ARG A 84 5.44 2.15 -8.96
C ARG A 84 4.71 2.83 -7.82
N LEU A 85 5.42 3.43 -6.86
CA LEU A 85 4.76 3.99 -5.69
C LEU A 85 3.89 5.21 -6.02
N ALA A 86 4.43 6.20 -6.77
CA ALA A 86 3.68 7.41 -7.08
C ALA A 86 2.37 7.12 -7.86
N PRO A 87 2.37 6.34 -8.96
CA PRO A 87 1.12 5.99 -9.65
C PRO A 87 0.14 5.20 -8.78
N LEU A 88 0.64 4.37 -7.86
CA LEU A 88 -0.20 3.64 -6.91
C LEU A 88 -0.89 4.61 -5.94
N ILE A 89 -0.16 5.60 -5.41
CA ILE A 89 -0.71 6.63 -4.54
C ILE A 89 -1.75 7.44 -5.30
N ASP A 90 -1.41 7.92 -6.51
CA ASP A 90 -2.31 8.74 -7.33
C ASP A 90 -3.63 8.00 -7.64
N ASP A 91 -3.58 6.71 -7.99
CA ASP A 91 -4.78 5.89 -8.24
C ASP A 91 -5.62 5.70 -6.96
N ILE A 92 -4.98 5.44 -5.81
CA ILE A 92 -5.69 5.30 -4.53
C ILE A 92 -6.33 6.63 -4.11
N GLU A 93 -5.60 7.74 -4.18
CA GLU A 93 -6.11 9.06 -3.83
C GLU A 93 -7.27 9.46 -4.75
N ALA A 94 -7.15 9.23 -6.06
CA ALA A 94 -8.24 9.48 -7.00
C ALA A 94 -9.52 8.71 -6.62
N ARG A 95 -9.39 7.44 -6.22
CA ARG A 95 -10.52 6.62 -5.76
C ARG A 95 -11.12 7.10 -4.45
N LEU A 96 -10.27 7.46 -3.48
CA LEU A 96 -10.72 7.98 -2.19
C LEU A 96 -11.48 9.29 -2.38
N ASN A 97 -10.96 10.19 -3.22
CA ASN A 97 -11.62 11.45 -3.56
C ASN A 97 -12.95 11.24 -4.31
N ALA A 98 -13.02 10.26 -5.21
CA ALA A 98 -14.24 9.93 -5.94
C ALA A 98 -15.37 9.36 -5.06
N ARG A 99 -15.05 8.82 -3.88
CA ARG A 99 -16.08 8.33 -2.92
C ARG A 99 -16.83 9.46 -2.21
N GLY A 100 -16.31 10.69 -2.24
CA GLY A 100 -16.83 11.80 -1.45
C GLY A 100 -16.48 11.70 0.04
N PRO A 101 -16.75 12.74 0.85
CA PRO A 101 -16.46 12.72 2.29
C PRO A 101 -17.24 11.61 2.98
N VAL A 102 -16.57 10.83 3.84
CA VAL A 102 -17.23 9.90 4.77
C VAL A 102 -18.02 10.76 5.75
N ILE A 103 -19.32 10.92 5.51
CA ILE A 103 -20.21 11.57 6.47
C ILE A 103 -20.32 10.60 7.65
N GLU A 104 -19.63 10.92 8.76
CA GLU A 104 -19.84 10.24 10.03
C GLU A 104 -21.32 10.36 10.40
N THR A 105 -22.07 9.27 10.21
CA THR A 105 -23.41 9.15 10.76
C THR A 105 -23.26 9.14 12.27
N LYS A 106 -23.54 10.29 12.91
CA LYS A 106 -23.62 10.42 14.37
C LYS A 106 -24.45 9.27 14.91
N VAL A 107 -23.81 8.30 15.56
CA VAL A 107 -24.47 7.23 16.28
C VAL A 107 -25.32 7.89 17.37
N LYS A 108 -26.64 7.90 17.20
CA LYS A 108 -27.57 8.32 18.25
C LYS A 108 -27.37 7.36 19.41
N LYS A 109 -26.78 7.84 20.52
CA LYS A 109 -26.76 7.09 21.78
C LYS A 109 -28.20 6.67 22.13
N PRO A 110 -28.45 5.41 22.51
CA PRO A 110 -29.77 5.03 22.98
C PRO A 110 -30.09 5.84 24.23
N VAL A 111 -31.23 6.53 24.19
CA VAL A 111 -31.78 7.23 25.35
C VAL A 111 -32.21 6.16 26.35
N ALA A 112 -31.55 6.11 27.50
CA ALA A 112 -31.94 5.23 28.58
C ALA A 112 -33.34 5.66 29.08
N THR A 113 -34.35 4.82 28.85
CA THR A 113 -35.66 4.97 29.46
C THR A 113 -35.60 4.42 30.89
N LYS A 114 -35.69 5.37 31.83
CA LYS A 114 -36.07 5.34 33.26
C LYS A 114 -35.78 4.08 34.07
#